data_AF-C5KSA8-F1
#
_entry.id   AF-C5KSA8-F1
#
_cell.length_a   1.000
_cell.length_b   1.000
_cell.length_c   1.000
_cell.angle_alpha   90.00
_cell.angle_beta   90.00
_cell.angle_gamma   90.00
#
_symmetry.space_group_name_H-M   'P 1'
#
loop_
_entity.id
_entity.type
_entity.pdbx_description
1 polymer ?
#
loop_
_entity_poly.entity_id
_entity_poly.type
_entity_poly.pdbx_seq_one_letter_code
_entity_poly.pdbx_strand_id
1 'polypeptide(L)'
;MGDNSINEHHLYYALPESYDPITSSLDFEQWVRKYKACAKANKWNEEDKLRHLPPLLKGDAWIIFDDLADNEKDTLEKLVDNLTKKLTVATQIQCGEQLHQRVLDYGNETLLTYQNDIRRLAHRAYPDMQEQQLKPVVLMAFIRGLRGHSIELARKVRNANPTTLEKALQKAQFIMSDPFIDDSERPEQDAMQHELTAIGNMERPAATYEQNGDDVEPTSLNASRRDEIVEDKHSQLFLREQKIRDYDESILELPVLRVVIV
;
A
#
# COMPACT_ATOMS: atom_id res chain seq x y z
N MET A 1 33.45 -35.40 43.76
CA MET A 1 32.01 -35.60 43.45
C MET A 1 31.34 -34.29 43.81
N GLY A 2 31.19 -33.39 42.84
CA GLY A 2 29.91 -33.17 42.16
C GLY A 2 29.05 -32.30 43.09
N ASP A 3 28.80 -31.03 42.81
CA ASP A 3 28.02 -30.67 41.65
C ASP A 3 28.33 -29.27 41.14
N ASN A 4 28.22 -29.17 39.82
CA ASN A 4 28.55 -28.06 38.97
C ASN A 4 27.45 -27.01 39.15
N SER A 5 27.77 -25.87 39.76
CA SER A 5 26.88 -24.71 39.75
C SER A 5 26.77 -24.23 38.31
N ILE A 6 25.79 -24.77 37.58
CA ILE A 6 25.42 -24.34 36.25
C ILE A 6 24.95 -22.90 36.42
N ASN A 7 25.85 -21.96 36.17
CA ASN A 7 25.48 -20.55 36.07
C ASN A 7 24.57 -20.44 34.85
N GLU A 8 23.27 -20.62 35.06
CA GLU A 8 22.21 -20.24 34.14
C GLU A 8 22.17 -18.70 34.06
N HIS A 9 23.23 -18.12 33.51
CA HIS A 9 23.11 -16.85 32.83
C HIS A 9 22.26 -17.15 31.59
N HIS A 10 20.95 -16.96 31.71
CA HIS A 10 20.09 -16.68 30.58
C HIS A 10 20.69 -15.48 29.85
N LEU A 11 21.65 -15.72 28.96
CA LEU A 11 22.10 -14.74 27.99
C LEU A 11 20.86 -14.41 27.18
N TYR A 12 20.26 -13.26 27.46
CA TYR A 12 19.33 -12.63 26.54
C TYR A 12 20.14 -12.31 25.28
N TYR A 13 20.18 -13.26 24.34
CA TYR A 13 20.76 -13.04 23.03
C TYR A 13 20.00 -11.88 22.39
N ALA A 14 20.73 -10.86 21.96
CA ALA A 14 20.17 -9.79 21.16
C ALA A 14 19.75 -10.40 19.82
N LEU A 15 18.46 -10.68 19.65
CA LEU A 15 17.93 -11.26 18.43
C LEU A 15 17.74 -10.15 17.40
N PRO A 16 18.44 -10.21 16.24
CA PRO A 16 18.13 -9.32 15.14
C PRO A 16 16.71 -9.60 14.63
N GLU A 17 16.01 -8.55 14.21
CA GLU A 17 14.72 -8.69 13.53
C GLU A 17 14.90 -9.18 12.10
N SER A 18 13.87 -9.79 11.52
CA SER A 18 13.87 -10.12 10.09
C SER A 18 13.84 -8.87 9.22
N TYR A 19 14.39 -8.96 8.02
CA TYR A 19 14.38 -7.91 7.01
C TYR A 19 13.56 -8.31 5.78
N ASP A 20 12.68 -7.42 5.40
CA ASP A 20 11.87 -7.45 4.18
C ASP A 20 11.94 -6.07 3.51
N PRO A 21 12.36 -5.97 2.23
CA PRO A 21 12.61 -4.69 1.58
C PRO A 21 11.40 -3.75 1.51
N ILE A 22 10.19 -4.33 1.46
CA ILE A 22 8.94 -3.59 1.25
C ILE A 22 8.34 -3.22 2.62
N THR A 23 8.23 -4.19 3.51
CA THR A 23 7.44 -4.05 4.76
C THR A 23 8.26 -3.55 5.94
N SER A 24 9.58 -3.73 5.94
CA SER A 24 10.43 -3.28 7.06
C SER A 24 10.35 -1.76 7.20
N SER A 25 10.45 -1.24 8.42
CA SER A 25 10.48 0.21 8.66
C SER A 25 11.85 0.81 8.34
N LEU A 26 12.91 0.04 8.53
CA LEU A 26 14.29 0.42 8.24
C LEU A 26 14.63 0.13 6.77
N ASP A 27 15.48 0.97 6.18
CA ASP A 27 16.18 0.59 4.96
C ASP A 27 17.21 -0.53 5.24
N PHE A 28 17.74 -1.15 4.17
CA PHE A 28 18.66 -2.28 4.33
C PHE A 28 19.92 -1.90 5.12
N GLU A 29 20.50 -0.72 4.88
CA GLU A 29 21.72 -0.29 5.56
C GLU A 29 21.49 -0.04 7.06
N GLN A 30 20.37 0.60 7.40
CA GLN A 30 19.91 0.81 8.77
C GLN A 30 19.70 -0.52 9.49
N TRP A 31 19.03 -1.48 8.81
CA TRP A 31 18.84 -2.82 9.35
C TRP A 31 20.19 -3.54 9.54
N VAL A 32 21.11 -3.46 8.58
CA VAL A 32 22.46 -4.04 8.70
C VAL A 32 23.22 -3.43 9.88
N ARG A 33 23.10 -2.12 10.12
CA ARG A 33 23.70 -1.47 11.31
C ARG A 33 23.14 -2.05 12.62
N LYS A 34 21.82 -2.25 12.70
CA LYS A 34 21.16 -2.86 13.86
C LYS A 34 21.57 -4.33 14.05
N TYR A 35 21.61 -5.10 12.96
CA TYR A 35 22.11 -6.47 12.92
C TYR A 35 23.56 -6.55 13.45
N LYS A 36 24.45 -5.67 13.01
CA LYS A 36 25.84 -5.60 13.49
C LYS A 36 25.93 -5.26 14.98
N ALA A 37 25.01 -4.45 15.51
CA ALA A 37 24.92 -4.17 16.94
C ALA A 37 24.51 -5.42 17.75
N CYS A 38 23.53 -6.19 17.26
CA CYS A 38 23.15 -7.49 17.84
C CYS A 38 24.30 -8.49 17.82
N ALA A 39 24.99 -8.60 16.68
CA ALA A 39 26.17 -9.46 16.52
C ALA A 39 27.28 -9.11 17.53
N LYS A 40 27.51 -7.80 17.76
CA LYS A 40 28.46 -7.32 18.75
C LYS A 40 28.06 -7.70 20.18
N ALA A 41 26.78 -7.55 20.53
CA ALA A 41 26.26 -7.96 21.84
C ALA A 41 26.39 -9.47 22.08
N ASN A 42 26.15 -10.26 21.03
CA ASN A 42 26.24 -11.72 21.06
C ASN A 42 27.67 -12.27 20.88
N LYS A 43 28.66 -11.39 20.68
CA LYS A 43 30.07 -11.75 20.43
C LYS A 43 30.28 -12.68 19.23
N TRP A 44 29.47 -12.52 18.18
CA TRP A 44 29.61 -13.28 16.94
C TRP A 44 30.92 -12.93 16.23
N ASN A 45 31.63 -13.97 15.77
CA ASN A 45 32.76 -13.80 14.87
C ASN A 45 32.26 -13.55 13.42
N GLU A 46 33.17 -13.38 12.46
CA GLU A 46 32.77 -13.10 11.06
C GLU A 46 32.00 -14.26 10.41
N GLU A 47 32.35 -15.50 10.74
CA GLU A 47 31.66 -16.70 10.22
C GLU A 47 30.25 -16.83 10.80
N ASP A 48 30.10 -16.60 12.10
CA ASP A 48 28.80 -16.58 12.79
C ASP A 48 27.89 -15.51 12.17
N LYS A 49 28.43 -14.31 11.91
CA LYS A 49 27.67 -13.25 11.27
C LYS A 49 27.17 -13.71 9.89
N LEU A 50 28.07 -14.22 9.07
CA LEU A 50 27.72 -14.69 7.73
C LEU A 50 26.65 -15.78 7.76
N ARG A 51 26.71 -16.70 8.74
CA ARG A 51 25.72 -17.78 8.91
C ARG A 51 24.36 -17.28 9.43
N HIS A 52 24.36 -16.26 10.28
CA HIS A 52 23.13 -15.76 10.91
C HIS A 52 22.36 -14.73 10.07
N LEU A 53 22.98 -14.08 9.09
CA LEU A 53 22.30 -13.07 8.28
C LEU A 53 21.21 -13.66 7.35
N PRO A 54 21.47 -14.70 6.53
CA PRO A 54 20.51 -15.16 5.53
C PRO A 54 19.14 -15.59 6.08
N PRO A 55 19.02 -16.34 7.20
CA PRO A 55 17.73 -16.73 7.75
C PRO A 55 16.81 -15.56 8.16
N LEU A 56 17.39 -14.37 8.36
CA LEU A 56 16.66 -13.16 8.72
C LEU A 56 16.07 -12.46 7.50
N LEU A 57 16.51 -12.77 6.29
CA LEU A 57 15.98 -12.19 5.06
C LEU A 57 14.61 -12.81 4.73
N LYS A 58 13.71 -11.98 4.21
CA LYS A 58 12.34 -12.32 3.80
C LYS A 58 12.04 -11.71 2.42
N GLY A 59 11.05 -12.28 1.74
CA GLY A 59 10.62 -11.83 0.43
C GLY A 59 11.78 -11.76 -0.57
N ASP A 60 11.84 -10.67 -1.32
CA ASP A 60 12.84 -10.46 -2.38
C ASP A 60 14.28 -10.42 -1.86
N ALA A 61 14.51 -10.05 -0.60
CA ALA A 61 15.85 -10.10 -0.02
C ALA A 61 16.40 -11.53 0.08
N TRP A 62 15.54 -12.51 0.37
CA TRP A 62 15.92 -13.92 0.36
C TRP A 62 16.18 -14.42 -1.06
N ILE A 63 15.29 -14.08 -2.01
CA ILE A 63 15.42 -14.49 -3.41
C ILE A 63 16.73 -13.98 -4.00
N ILE A 64 17.03 -12.69 -3.80
CA ILE A 64 18.29 -12.09 -4.28
C ILE A 64 19.50 -12.76 -3.62
N PHE A 65 19.44 -13.09 -2.33
CA PHE A 65 20.51 -13.81 -1.65
C PHE A 65 20.76 -15.19 -2.25
N ASP A 66 19.69 -15.93 -2.56
CA ASP A 66 19.78 -17.27 -3.14
C ASP A 66 20.43 -17.23 -4.53
N ASP A 67 20.11 -16.21 -5.32
CA ASP A 67 20.66 -15.95 -6.66
C ASP A 67 22.12 -15.49 -6.68
N LEU A 68 22.70 -15.08 -5.54
CA LEU A 68 24.12 -14.70 -5.47
C LEU A 68 25.02 -15.93 -5.61
N ALA A 69 26.07 -15.81 -6.41
CA ALA A 69 27.11 -16.83 -6.50
C ALA A 69 27.92 -16.93 -5.19
N ASP A 70 28.51 -18.09 -4.91
CA ASP A 70 29.21 -18.33 -3.64
C ASP A 70 30.34 -17.33 -3.38
N ASN A 71 31.07 -16.90 -4.42
CA ASN A 71 32.14 -15.91 -4.33
C ASN A 71 31.64 -14.46 -4.09
N GLU A 72 30.35 -14.21 -4.27
CA GLU A 72 29.67 -12.94 -4.00
C GLU A 72 29.14 -12.85 -2.57
N LYS A 73 29.10 -13.98 -1.84
CA LYS A 73 28.58 -14.11 -0.47
C LYS A 73 29.51 -14.86 0.48
N ASP A 74 30.79 -14.97 0.15
CA ASP A 74 31.83 -15.65 0.95
C ASP A 74 32.31 -14.83 2.15
N THR A 75 32.10 -13.50 2.14
CA THR A 75 32.35 -12.61 3.28
C THR A 75 31.13 -11.77 3.58
N LEU A 76 30.99 -11.36 4.85
CA LEU A 76 29.87 -10.50 5.27
C LEU A 76 29.86 -9.17 4.50
N GLU A 77 31.03 -8.61 4.21
CA GLU A 77 31.17 -7.36 3.45
C GLU A 77 30.65 -7.51 2.02
N LYS A 78 31.11 -8.52 1.28
CA LYS A 78 30.63 -8.77 -0.10
C LYS A 78 29.14 -9.10 -0.12
N LEU A 79 28.67 -9.91 0.82
CA LEU A 79 27.26 -10.24 0.94
C LEU A 79 26.40 -8.98 1.11
N VAL A 80 26.77 -8.11 2.07
CA VAL A 80 26.04 -6.86 2.32
C VAL A 80 26.11 -5.93 1.12
N ASP A 81 27.28 -5.77 0.49
CA ASP A 81 27.45 -4.88 -0.66
C ASP A 81 26.63 -5.34 -1.87
N ASN A 82 26.66 -6.64 -2.18
CA ASN A 82 25.92 -7.21 -3.31
C ASN A 82 24.41 -7.20 -3.06
N LEU A 83 23.98 -7.51 -1.83
CA LEU A 83 22.58 -7.37 -1.45
C LEU A 83 22.13 -5.92 -1.56
N THR A 84 22.90 -4.96 -1.02
CA THR A 84 22.57 -3.53 -1.10
C THR A 84 22.36 -3.09 -2.54
N LYS A 85 23.31 -3.39 -3.44
CA LYS A 85 23.22 -3.01 -4.85
C LYS A 85 21.96 -3.56 -5.53
N LYS A 86 21.70 -4.86 -5.39
CA LYS A 86 20.57 -5.51 -6.05
C LYS A 86 19.23 -5.12 -5.42
N LEU A 87 19.17 -5.02 -4.10
CA LEU A 87 17.98 -4.61 -3.36
C LEU A 87 17.61 -3.16 -3.65
N THR A 88 18.58 -2.26 -3.77
CA THR A 88 18.28 -0.85 -4.08
C THR A 88 17.54 -0.73 -5.41
N VAL A 89 18.01 -1.41 -6.47
CA VAL A 89 17.34 -1.36 -7.78
C VAL A 89 15.93 -1.95 -7.72
N ALA A 90 15.78 -3.15 -7.12
CA ALA A 90 14.47 -3.79 -7.01
C ALA A 90 13.49 -2.95 -6.17
N THR A 91 13.95 -2.43 -5.04
CA THR A 91 13.15 -1.60 -4.13
C THR A 91 12.75 -0.28 -4.78
N GLN A 92 13.64 0.36 -5.55
CA GLN A 92 13.33 1.59 -6.28
C GLN A 92 12.16 1.40 -7.24
N ILE A 93 12.23 0.36 -8.08
CA ILE A 93 11.19 0.07 -9.07
C ILE A 93 9.86 -0.22 -8.37
N GLN A 94 9.85 -1.15 -7.42
CA GLN A 94 8.62 -1.54 -6.72
C GLN A 94 8.01 -0.41 -5.90
N CYS A 95 8.83 0.36 -5.17
CA CYS A 95 8.33 1.49 -4.40
C CYS A 95 7.84 2.61 -5.32
N GLY A 96 8.45 2.79 -6.49
CA GLY A 96 7.98 3.74 -7.51
C GLY A 96 6.60 3.38 -8.05
N GLU A 97 6.38 2.11 -8.39
CA GLU A 97 5.07 1.60 -8.80
C GLU A 97 4.04 1.70 -7.67
N GLN A 98 4.38 1.27 -6.46
CA GLN A 98 3.51 1.39 -5.29
C GLN A 98 3.16 2.85 -5.01
N LEU A 99 4.14 3.77 -5.03
CA LEU A 99 3.90 5.21 -4.89
C LEU A 99 2.93 5.72 -5.96
N HIS A 100 3.06 5.24 -7.19
CA HIS A 100 2.18 5.61 -8.30
C HIS A 100 0.73 5.18 -8.06
N GLN A 101 0.55 3.94 -7.62
CA GLN A 101 -0.76 3.33 -7.42
C GLN A 101 -1.40 3.69 -6.06
N ARG A 102 -0.61 4.21 -5.11
CA ARG A 102 -1.06 4.44 -3.74
C ARG A 102 -2.20 5.46 -3.66
N VAL A 103 -3.32 5.00 -3.10
CA VAL A 103 -4.52 5.78 -2.81
C VAL A 103 -4.87 5.67 -1.34
N LEU A 104 -5.45 6.71 -0.75
CA LEU A 104 -5.94 6.71 0.64
C LEU A 104 -7.10 5.69 0.76
N ASP A 105 -6.97 4.74 1.68
CA ASP A 105 -8.02 3.75 1.95
C ASP A 105 -9.09 4.34 2.90
N TYR A 106 -10.27 4.64 2.36
CA TYR A 106 -11.33 5.28 3.12
C TYR A 106 -11.90 4.37 4.21
N GLY A 107 -12.07 4.91 5.41
CA GLY A 107 -12.62 4.19 6.56
C GLY A 107 -11.62 3.29 7.29
N ASN A 108 -10.57 2.80 6.60
CA ASN A 108 -9.57 1.91 7.17
C ASN A 108 -8.23 2.60 7.46
N GLU A 109 -7.97 3.76 6.85
CA GLU A 109 -6.70 4.47 6.97
C GLU A 109 -6.87 5.94 7.38
N THR A 110 -5.98 6.42 8.27
CA THR A 110 -5.90 7.83 8.61
C THR A 110 -5.02 8.61 7.62
N LEU A 111 -5.30 9.90 7.42
CA LEU A 111 -4.45 10.79 6.61
C LEU A 111 -2.98 10.81 7.10
N LEU A 112 -2.74 10.63 8.40
CA LEU A 112 -1.40 10.57 8.98
C LEU A 112 -0.65 9.30 8.53
N THR A 113 -1.32 8.14 8.58
CA THR A 113 -0.76 6.88 8.08
C THR A 113 -0.45 6.98 6.60
N TYR A 114 -1.41 7.49 5.83
CA TYR A 114 -1.29 7.66 4.39
C TYR A 114 -0.12 8.58 4.00
N GLN A 115 0.02 9.76 4.61
CA GLN A 115 1.14 10.66 4.29
C GLN A 115 2.50 10.04 4.62
N ASN A 116 2.58 9.27 5.71
CA ASN A 116 3.83 8.67 6.16
C ASN A 116 4.25 7.57 5.19
N ASP A 117 3.27 6.81 4.69
CA ASP A 117 3.51 5.80 3.68
C ASP A 117 3.94 6.41 2.33
N ILE A 118 3.27 7.45 1.86
CA ILE A 118 3.68 8.19 0.65
C ILE A 118 5.11 8.71 0.78
N ARG A 119 5.47 9.30 1.93
CA ARG A 119 6.86 9.75 2.18
C ARG A 119 7.83 8.58 2.12
N ARG A 120 7.53 7.47 2.81
CA ARG A 120 8.38 6.28 2.84
C ARG A 120 8.60 5.71 1.43
N LEU A 121 7.54 5.53 0.66
CA LEU A 121 7.60 5.02 -0.71
C LEU A 121 8.43 5.95 -1.60
N ALA A 122 8.26 7.27 -1.49
CA ALA A 122 9.04 8.23 -2.27
C ALA A 122 10.55 8.18 -1.97
N HIS A 123 10.94 8.10 -0.69
CA HIS A 123 12.36 8.01 -0.31
C HIS A 123 13.01 6.73 -0.82
N ARG A 124 12.24 5.64 -0.90
CA ARG A 124 12.72 4.35 -1.43
C ARG A 124 12.75 4.29 -2.95
N ALA A 125 11.79 4.93 -3.60
CA ALA A 125 11.73 5.03 -5.06
C ALA A 125 12.86 5.91 -5.62
N TYR A 126 13.30 6.93 -4.87
CA TYR A 126 14.26 7.93 -5.33
C TYR A 126 15.36 8.23 -4.29
N PRO A 127 16.20 7.25 -3.91
CA PRO A 127 17.20 7.43 -2.85
C PRO A 127 18.31 8.42 -3.22
N ASP A 128 18.54 8.67 -4.51
CA ASP A 128 19.54 9.62 -5.00
C ASP A 128 19.03 11.06 -5.08
N MET A 129 17.72 11.29 -4.88
CA MET A 129 17.13 12.64 -4.89
C MET A 129 17.33 13.33 -3.55
N GLN A 130 17.65 14.63 -3.59
CA GLN A 130 17.69 15.45 -2.39
C GLN A 130 16.29 15.70 -1.83
N GLU A 131 16.17 15.88 -0.52
CA GLU A 131 14.89 16.17 0.17
C GLU A 131 14.08 17.28 -0.51
N GLN A 132 14.75 18.34 -0.97
CA GLN A 132 14.09 19.46 -1.64
C GLN A 132 13.48 19.09 -3.01
N GLN A 133 14.11 18.16 -3.73
CA GLN A 133 13.62 17.62 -5.00
C GLN A 133 12.48 16.61 -4.79
N LEU A 134 12.47 15.91 -3.65
CA LEU A 134 11.47 14.90 -3.31
C LEU A 134 10.12 15.50 -2.86
N LYS A 135 10.14 16.67 -2.21
CA LYS A 135 8.94 17.40 -1.76
C LYS A 135 7.82 17.51 -2.82
N PRO A 136 8.07 17.97 -4.06
CA PRO A 136 7.02 18.04 -5.08
C PRO A 136 6.48 16.66 -5.47
N VAL A 137 7.34 15.62 -5.53
CA VAL A 137 6.93 14.24 -5.83
C VAL A 137 5.96 13.72 -4.76
N VAL A 138 6.32 13.88 -3.49
CA VAL A 138 5.50 13.49 -2.33
C VAL A 138 4.17 14.25 -2.34
N LEU A 139 4.20 15.56 -2.57
CA LEU A 139 2.99 16.40 -2.63
C LEU A 139 2.04 15.95 -3.75
N MET A 140 2.56 15.74 -4.96
CA MET A 140 1.76 15.28 -6.10
C MET A 140 1.17 13.90 -5.85
N ALA A 141 1.96 12.96 -5.34
CA ALA A 141 1.50 11.60 -5.01
C ALA A 141 0.39 11.64 -3.95
N PHE A 142 0.57 12.45 -2.89
CA PHE A 142 -0.44 12.64 -1.84
C PHE A 142 -1.76 13.16 -2.41
N ILE A 143 -1.75 14.28 -3.15
CA ILE A 143 -2.97 14.88 -3.72
C ILE A 143 -3.65 13.90 -4.68
N ARG A 144 -2.86 13.21 -5.51
CA ARG A 144 -3.38 12.23 -6.47
C ARG A 144 -4.06 11.07 -5.75
N GLY A 145 -3.50 10.54 -4.66
CA GLY A 145 -4.07 9.39 -3.97
C GLY A 145 -5.25 9.71 -3.05
N LEU A 146 -5.55 10.98 -2.76
CA LEU A 146 -6.83 11.39 -2.13
C LEU A 146 -8.07 10.92 -2.91
N ARG A 147 -7.91 10.57 -4.19
CA ARG A 147 -8.99 9.98 -5.01
C ARG A 147 -9.55 8.67 -4.44
N GLY A 148 -8.79 7.97 -3.59
CA GLY A 148 -9.28 6.78 -2.88
C GLY A 148 -10.38 7.09 -1.86
N HIS A 149 -10.42 8.32 -1.34
CA HIS A 149 -11.56 8.81 -0.56
C HIS A 149 -12.67 9.36 -1.47
N SER A 150 -12.34 10.33 -2.32
CA SER A 150 -13.24 10.79 -3.39
C SER A 150 -12.49 11.61 -4.44
N ILE A 151 -12.97 11.58 -5.68
CA ILE A 151 -12.42 12.40 -6.78
C ILE A 151 -12.54 13.89 -6.42
N GLU A 152 -13.64 14.28 -5.79
CA GLU A 152 -13.91 15.66 -5.39
C GLU A 152 -12.95 16.18 -4.31
N LEU A 153 -12.58 15.35 -3.33
CA LEU A 153 -11.57 15.71 -2.33
C LEU A 153 -10.24 16.03 -3.01
N ALA A 154 -9.75 15.12 -3.87
CA ALA A 154 -8.51 15.32 -4.62
C ALA A 154 -8.55 16.61 -5.46
N ARG A 155 -9.69 16.86 -6.13
CA ARG A 155 -9.90 18.07 -6.95
C ARG A 155 -9.91 19.35 -6.12
N LYS A 156 -10.67 19.40 -5.02
CA LYS A 156 -10.74 20.57 -4.12
C LYS A 156 -9.38 20.89 -3.50
N VAL A 157 -8.63 19.87 -3.09
CA VAL A 157 -7.27 20.06 -2.54
C VAL A 157 -6.32 20.55 -3.63
N ARG A 158 -6.36 19.97 -4.84
CA ARG A 158 -5.53 20.43 -5.98
C ARG A 158 -5.83 21.88 -6.36
N ASN A 159 -7.10 22.26 -6.43
CA ASN A 159 -7.54 23.60 -6.82
C ASN A 159 -7.15 24.67 -5.77
N ALA A 160 -6.94 24.28 -4.52
CA ALA A 160 -6.38 25.17 -3.50
C ALA A 160 -4.88 25.48 -3.74
N ASN A 161 -4.25 24.84 -4.73
CA ASN A 161 -2.86 25.01 -5.14
C ASN A 161 -1.86 25.03 -3.94
N PRO A 162 -1.86 23.98 -3.10
CA PRO A 162 -0.97 23.93 -1.95
C PRO A 162 0.49 23.85 -2.40
N THR A 163 1.35 24.65 -1.78
CA THR A 163 2.78 24.69 -2.09
C THR A 163 3.61 23.69 -1.26
N THR A 164 3.00 23.08 -0.25
CA THR A 164 3.66 22.11 0.65
C THR A 164 2.70 21.00 1.03
N LEU A 165 3.25 19.86 1.46
CA LEU A 165 2.46 18.72 1.92
C LEU A 165 1.59 19.10 3.13
N GLU A 166 2.12 19.89 4.05
CA GLU A 166 1.42 20.32 5.26
C GLU A 166 0.18 21.15 4.91
N LYS A 167 0.28 22.05 3.92
CA LYS A 167 -0.88 22.82 3.42
C LYS A 167 -1.92 21.92 2.75
N ALA A 168 -1.47 20.93 1.97
CA ALA A 168 -2.37 19.98 1.34
C ALA A 168 -3.11 19.12 2.40
N LEU A 169 -2.40 18.67 3.43
CA LEU A 169 -2.97 17.89 4.53
C LEU A 169 -3.98 18.71 5.35
N GLN A 170 -3.63 19.95 5.72
CA GLN A 170 -4.56 20.85 6.42
C GLN A 170 -5.84 21.07 5.60
N LYS A 171 -5.71 21.27 4.28
CA LYS A 171 -6.86 21.44 3.40
C LYS A 171 -7.70 20.16 3.29
N ALA A 172 -7.07 19.00 3.14
CA ALA A 172 -7.75 17.72 3.10
C ALA A 172 -8.52 17.46 4.40
N GLN A 173 -7.88 17.67 5.56
CA GLN A 173 -8.53 17.54 6.87
C GLN A 173 -9.72 18.47 7.03
N PHE A 174 -9.58 19.74 6.65
CA PHE A 174 -10.67 20.71 6.71
C PHE A 174 -11.88 20.27 5.88
N ILE A 175 -11.64 19.80 4.66
CA ILE A 175 -12.69 19.31 3.75
C ILE A 175 -13.34 18.05 4.32
N MET A 176 -12.55 17.07 4.78
CA MET A 176 -13.09 15.82 5.35
C MET A 176 -13.87 16.03 6.67
N SER A 177 -13.59 17.12 7.38
CA SER A 177 -14.31 17.47 8.62
C SER A 177 -15.62 18.23 8.36
N ASP A 178 -15.88 18.64 7.11
CA ASP A 178 -17.07 19.42 6.75
C ASP A 178 -18.27 18.48 6.51
N PRO A 179 -19.29 18.51 7.39
CA PRO A 179 -20.44 17.60 7.33
C PRO A 179 -21.38 17.86 6.15
N PHE A 180 -21.16 18.92 5.36
CA PHE A 180 -21.96 19.29 4.19
C PHE A 180 -21.35 18.86 2.87
N ILE A 181 -20.21 18.16 2.87
CA ILE A 181 -19.64 17.60 1.66
C ILE A 181 -20.40 16.33 1.29
N ASP A 182 -21.25 16.54 0.29
CA ASP A 182 -22.23 15.62 -0.25
C ASP A 182 -21.73 14.16 -0.40
N ASP A 183 -22.35 13.26 0.36
CA ASP A 183 -22.26 11.80 0.23
C ASP A 183 -22.81 11.28 -1.13
N SER A 184 -23.32 12.17 -2.00
CA SER A 184 -23.91 11.81 -3.29
C SER A 184 -22.92 11.37 -4.38
N GLU A 185 -21.61 11.66 -4.23
CA GLU A 185 -20.58 11.29 -5.22
C GLU A 185 -19.53 10.33 -4.65
N ARG A 186 -19.97 9.40 -3.79
CA ARG A 186 -19.17 8.26 -3.32
C ARG A 186 -18.82 7.34 -4.51
N PRO A 187 -17.62 6.74 -4.56
CA PRO A 187 -17.36 5.65 -5.51
C PRO A 187 -18.40 4.54 -5.29
N GLU A 188 -19.30 4.34 -6.25
CA GLU A 188 -20.40 3.36 -6.20
C GLU A 188 -19.95 1.90 -5.98
N GLN A 189 -18.64 1.62 -5.98
CA GLN A 189 -18.11 0.28 -5.70
C GLN A 189 -18.53 -0.20 -4.30
N ASP A 190 -18.51 0.66 -3.28
CA ASP A 190 -18.97 0.28 -1.94
C ASP A 190 -20.48 0.37 -1.79
N ALA A 191 -21.15 1.30 -2.49
CA ALA A 191 -22.61 1.39 -2.46
C ALA A 191 -23.26 0.13 -3.05
N MET A 192 -22.69 -0.42 -4.13
CA MET A 192 -23.13 -1.68 -4.73
C MET A 192 -22.79 -2.88 -3.84
N GLN A 193 -21.62 -2.91 -3.21
CA GLN A 193 -21.24 -3.99 -2.27
C GLN A 193 -22.14 -3.99 -1.03
N HIS A 194 -22.46 -2.81 -0.49
CA HIS A 194 -23.30 -2.60 0.69
C HIS A 194 -24.79 -2.83 0.37
N GLU A 195 -25.24 -2.53 -0.85
CA GLU A 195 -26.57 -2.94 -1.34
C GLU A 195 -26.64 -4.44 -1.58
N LEU A 196 -25.64 -5.08 -2.18
CA LEU A 196 -25.62 -6.53 -2.40
C LEU A 196 -25.58 -7.32 -1.07
N THR A 197 -24.88 -6.81 -0.05
CA THR A 197 -24.93 -7.39 1.31
C THR A 197 -26.25 -7.09 2.03
N ALA A 198 -26.87 -5.92 1.81
CA ALA A 198 -28.18 -5.60 2.36
C ALA A 198 -29.31 -6.43 1.71
N ILE A 199 -29.25 -6.66 0.39
CA ILE A 199 -30.19 -7.50 -0.35
C ILE A 199 -30.01 -8.98 0.01
N GLY A 200 -28.77 -9.46 0.16
CA GLY A 200 -28.47 -10.81 0.64
C GLY A 200 -28.97 -11.07 2.07
N ASN A 201 -29.12 -10.03 2.89
CA ASN A 201 -29.68 -10.11 4.25
C ASN A 201 -31.20 -9.85 4.32
N MET A 202 -31.85 -9.47 3.22
CA MET A 202 -33.31 -9.27 3.15
C MET A 202 -34.08 -10.49 2.62
N GLU A 203 -33.41 -11.56 2.18
CA GLU A 203 -34.06 -12.82 1.85
C GLU A 203 -33.95 -13.85 2.99
N ARG A 204 -34.73 -13.61 4.05
CA ARG A 204 -35.40 -14.67 4.81
C ARG A 204 -36.65 -14.08 5.49
N PRO A 205 -37.82 -14.08 4.82
CA PRO A 205 -39.05 -14.03 5.58
C PRO A 205 -39.15 -15.35 6.33
N ALA A 206 -39.09 -15.29 7.66
CA ALA A 206 -39.49 -16.40 8.50
C ALA A 206 -40.94 -16.74 8.15
N ALA A 207 -41.15 -17.94 7.62
CA ALA A 207 -42.48 -18.49 7.38
C ALA A 207 -43.25 -18.57 8.70
N THR A 208 -44.10 -17.59 8.96
CA THR A 208 -45.28 -17.77 9.82
C THR A 208 -46.40 -18.24 8.92
N TYR A 209 -46.69 -19.53 9.00
CA TYR A 209 -47.91 -20.12 8.47
C TYR A 209 -49.10 -19.55 9.24
N GLU A 210 -49.86 -18.64 8.62
CA GLU A 210 -51.26 -18.44 8.97
C GLU A 210 -52.10 -18.92 7.79
N GLN A 211 -52.86 -19.98 8.05
CA GLN A 211 -53.93 -20.46 7.17
C GLN A 211 -54.94 -19.32 6.99
N ASN A 212 -55.27 -18.98 5.74
CA ASN A 212 -56.63 -18.79 5.24
C ASN A 212 -56.57 -18.61 3.70
N GLY A 213 -57.46 -19.31 2.99
CA GLY A 213 -57.38 -19.56 1.55
C GLY A 213 -57.68 -18.37 0.64
N ASP A 214 -57.08 -18.39 -0.55
CA ASP A 214 -57.72 -18.34 -1.87
C ASP A 214 -56.67 -18.05 -2.97
N ASP A 215 -56.83 -18.70 -4.12
CA ASP A 215 -55.89 -18.77 -5.27
C ASP A 215 -55.56 -17.43 -5.94
N VAL A 216 -54.26 -17.14 -6.19
CA VAL A 216 -53.81 -16.19 -7.24
C VAL A 216 -52.44 -16.60 -7.82
N GLU A 217 -52.38 -16.84 -9.14
CA GLU A 217 -51.14 -17.09 -9.92
C GLU A 217 -50.26 -15.82 -10.07
N PRO A 218 -48.91 -15.94 -10.14
CA PRO A 218 -48.03 -14.78 -10.33
C PRO A 218 -47.78 -14.41 -11.81
N THR A 219 -48.02 -13.14 -12.15
CA THR A 219 -47.93 -12.52 -13.48
C THR A 219 -46.49 -12.30 -13.98
N SER A 220 -46.22 -12.64 -15.25
CA SER A 220 -44.91 -12.64 -15.96
C SER A 220 -44.31 -11.28 -16.35
N LEU A 221 -44.74 -10.17 -15.76
CA LEU A 221 -44.37 -8.81 -16.20
C LEU A 221 -43.01 -8.29 -15.66
N ASN A 222 -42.36 -9.03 -14.75
CA ASN A 222 -41.16 -8.57 -14.02
C ASN A 222 -39.81 -8.95 -14.67
N ALA A 223 -39.81 -9.80 -15.71
CA ALA A 223 -38.57 -10.26 -16.35
C ALA A 223 -38.02 -9.24 -17.36
N SER A 224 -38.85 -8.71 -18.27
CA SER A 224 -38.39 -7.77 -19.32
C SER A 224 -37.81 -6.46 -18.79
N ARG A 225 -38.30 -5.95 -17.65
CA ARG A 225 -37.74 -4.73 -17.03
C ARG A 225 -36.36 -4.96 -16.41
N ARG A 226 -36.00 -6.20 -16.08
CA ARG A 226 -34.70 -6.52 -15.48
C ARG A 226 -33.60 -6.52 -16.54
N ASP A 227 -33.88 -7.03 -17.72
CA ASP A 227 -32.88 -7.12 -18.80
C ASP A 227 -32.51 -5.74 -19.37
N GLU A 228 -33.49 -4.82 -19.52
CA GLU A 228 -33.24 -3.42 -19.94
C GLU A 228 -32.34 -2.65 -18.95
N ILE A 229 -32.49 -2.89 -17.64
CA ILE A 229 -31.70 -2.22 -16.60
C ILE A 229 -30.25 -2.72 -16.59
N VAL A 230 -30.01 -3.99 -16.93
CA VAL A 230 -28.66 -4.58 -16.94
C VAL A 230 -27.85 -4.08 -18.15
N GLU A 231 -28.50 -3.93 -19.30
CA GLU A 231 -27.84 -3.51 -20.55
C GLU A 231 -27.44 -2.01 -20.53
N ASP A 232 -28.29 -1.16 -19.93
CA ASP A 232 -27.98 0.26 -19.71
C ASP A 232 -26.80 0.45 -18.74
N LYS A 233 -26.73 -0.39 -17.70
CA LYS A 233 -25.62 -0.36 -16.72
C LYS A 233 -24.28 -0.80 -17.31
N HIS A 234 -24.27 -1.81 -18.18
CA HIS A 234 -23.04 -2.24 -18.85
C HIS A 234 -22.48 -1.18 -19.79
N SER A 235 -23.36 -0.43 -20.46
CA SER A 235 -23.00 0.67 -21.35
C SER A 235 -22.38 1.84 -20.57
N GLN A 236 -22.95 2.18 -19.41
CA GLN A 236 -22.45 3.24 -18.51
C GLN A 236 -21.07 2.90 -17.91
N LEU A 237 -20.85 1.63 -17.54
CA LEU A 237 -19.56 1.14 -17.04
C LEU A 237 -18.46 1.27 -18.11
N PHE A 238 -18.74 0.90 -19.36
CA PHE A 238 -17.78 1.00 -20.46
C PHE A 238 -17.37 2.45 -20.75
N LEU A 239 -18.34 3.37 -20.79
CA LEU A 239 -18.09 4.81 -20.97
C LEU A 239 -17.23 5.40 -19.83
N ARG A 240 -17.39 4.89 -18.61
CA ARG A 240 -16.63 5.34 -17.43
C ARG A 240 -15.18 4.85 -17.44
N GLU A 241 -14.95 3.59 -17.81
CA GLU A 241 -13.59 3.04 -17.94
C GLU A 241 -12.79 3.77 -19.03
N GLN A 242 -13.45 4.13 -20.12
CA GLN A 242 -12.85 4.92 -21.20
C GLN A 242 -12.47 6.33 -20.71
N LYS A 243 -13.34 6.98 -19.92
CA LYS A 243 -13.07 8.33 -19.37
C LYS A 243 -11.94 8.35 -18.33
N ILE A 244 -11.77 7.26 -17.56
CA ILE A 244 -10.65 7.10 -16.63
C ILE A 244 -9.35 6.92 -17.40
N ARG A 245 -9.35 6.09 -18.45
CA ARG A 245 -8.19 5.87 -19.32
C ARG A 245 -7.76 7.16 -20.03
N ASP A 246 -8.71 7.92 -20.59
CA ASP A 246 -8.43 9.19 -21.26
C ASP A 246 -7.87 10.24 -20.29
N TYR A 247 -8.30 10.23 -19.03
CA TYR A 247 -7.77 11.12 -17.99
C TYR A 247 -6.34 10.73 -17.60
N ASP A 248 -6.03 9.44 -17.48
CA ASP A 248 -4.67 8.96 -17.18
C ASP A 248 -3.69 9.25 -18.33
N GLU A 249 -4.11 9.13 -19.60
CA GLU A 249 -3.28 9.53 -20.75
C GLU A 249 -3.02 11.05 -20.78
N SER A 250 -3.99 11.87 -20.39
CA SER A 250 -3.80 13.32 -20.27
C SER A 250 -2.80 13.73 -19.20
N ILE A 251 -2.59 12.89 -18.17
CA ILE A 251 -1.60 13.11 -17.12
C ILE A 251 -0.18 12.81 -17.64
N LEU A 252 -0.03 11.83 -18.53
CA LEU A 252 1.27 11.47 -19.13
C LEU A 252 1.77 12.49 -20.18
N GLU A 253 0.87 13.26 -20.79
CA GLU A 253 1.16 14.32 -21.76
C GLU A 253 1.66 15.65 -21.13
N LEU A 254 1.69 15.76 -19.80
CA LEU A 254 2.22 16.95 -19.14
C LEU A 254 3.76 17.02 -19.24
N PRO A 255 4.35 18.16 -19.66
CA PRO A 255 5.79 18.28 -19.95
C PRO A 255 6.72 18.04 -18.76
N VAL A 256 6.17 17.87 -17.55
CA VAL A 256 6.91 17.59 -16.31
C VAL A 256 7.30 16.10 -16.21
N LEU A 257 6.62 15.19 -16.92
CA LEU A 257 6.92 13.75 -16.89
C LEU A 257 7.92 13.27 -17.95
N ARG A 258 8.32 14.13 -18.90
CA ARG A 258 9.37 13.78 -19.89
C ARG A 258 10.79 13.68 -19.33
N VAL A 259 11.00 13.97 -18.04
CA VAL A 259 12.35 14.04 -17.45
C VAL A 259 12.80 12.70 -16.82
N VAL A 260 11.96 11.66 -16.74
CA VAL A 260 12.32 10.42 -16.00
C VAL A 260 12.07 9.13 -16.80
N ILE A 261 12.23 9.16 -18.12
CA ILE A 261 12.44 7.93 -18.91
C ILE A 261 13.53 8.21 -19.95
N VAL A 262 14.80 8.16 -19.51
CA VAL A 262 15.99 7.81 -20.32
C VAL A 262 16.93 7.02 -19.42
#